data_AF-A0A2P4PKY4-F1
#
_entry.id   AF-A0A2P4PKY4-F1
#
_cell.length_a   1.000
_cell.length_b   1.000
_cell.length_c   1.000
_cell.angle_alpha   90.00
_cell.angle_beta   90.00
_cell.angle_gamma   90.00
#
_symmetry.space_group_name_H-M   'P 1'
#
loop_
_entity.id
_entity.type
_entity.pdbx_description
1 polymer ?
#
loop_
_entity_poly.entity_id
_entity_poly.type
_entity_poly.pdbx_seq_one_letter_code
_entity_poly.pdbx_strand_id
1 'polypeptide(L)'
;MLLYGISQNPNTNDYILIKNNYLNIANWISRNEKIDDFIQEMQLKIGSYEDIVFEWIPYNQFNNINEIGKGGFAIVYSANWKDGPLEYVADEKTYKRNDPNKVIALKCLHNSQNINNKFLNEAKEYSITKGSNITNIYGISQNPDTKDYILILDYAKDGNFNNWMNENYEYFIWQNKVSVLRKIINGLTEIHQKQIVHRDFHSGNILFLSSIDDFSNCILISDMGLCGEVGNVDEKNIYGVMPYVAPEVLRGKAFTQAADIYSFGMIMYFIATGRQPFYNRAHDKFLALDICNGNRPELNEPEAPKCYIDLMKRCWDSNPNNRPSIIEMNELILSFYKSYGGDIFIVENEEIEIQFKEAEEYRKANANPSSIKDYQAATHPQAIYISRLLNPFTKDLPKYNDDDDDYNSECLDCKI
;
A
#
# COMPACT_ATOMS: atom_id res chain seq x y z
N MET A 1 27.00 16.18 -2.95
CA MET A 1 27.25 17.38 -3.79
C MET A 1 26.41 17.22 -5.03
N LEU A 2 25.32 17.97 -5.23
CA LEU A 2 24.42 17.79 -6.38
C LEU A 2 25.13 18.21 -7.68
N LEU A 3 25.55 17.21 -8.46
CA LEU A 3 26.11 17.40 -9.79
C LEU A 3 24.97 17.37 -10.81
N TYR A 4 24.66 18.51 -11.41
CA TYR A 4 23.57 18.63 -12.39
C TYR A 4 23.98 18.18 -13.80
N GLY A 5 25.28 18.08 -14.04
CA GLY A 5 25.84 17.63 -15.30
C GLY A 5 27.33 17.91 -15.37
N ILE A 6 27.96 17.28 -16.35
CA ILE A 6 29.34 17.52 -16.72
C ILE A 6 29.29 18.17 -18.10
N SER A 7 29.77 19.41 -18.19
CA SER A 7 30.01 20.09 -19.47
C SER A 7 31.51 20.06 -19.77
N GLN A 8 31.90 20.11 -21.03
CA GLN A 8 33.31 20.18 -21.40
C GLN A 8 33.58 21.51 -22.09
N ASN A 9 34.60 22.23 -21.63
CA ASN A 9 35.04 23.46 -22.27
C ASN A 9 35.69 23.12 -23.62
N PRO A 10 35.13 23.56 -24.76
CA PRO A 10 35.64 23.17 -26.08
C PRO A 10 37.00 23.80 -26.43
N ASN A 11 37.44 24.82 -25.69
CA ASN A 11 38.71 25.51 -25.95
C ASN A 11 39.86 25.00 -25.08
N THR A 12 39.57 24.49 -23.88
CA THR A 12 40.59 24.03 -22.93
C THR A 12 40.55 22.53 -22.67
N ASN A 13 39.51 21.83 -23.15
CA ASN A 13 39.18 20.43 -22.84
C ASN A 13 38.90 20.14 -21.36
N ASP A 14 38.81 21.16 -20.50
CA ASP A 14 38.50 20.99 -19.09
C ASP A 14 37.04 20.59 -18.89
N TYR A 15 36.81 19.69 -17.94
CA TYR A 15 35.47 19.33 -17.51
C TYR A 15 34.94 20.33 -16.47
N ILE A 16 33.78 20.92 -16.75
CA ILE A 16 33.04 21.83 -15.88
C ILE A 16 31.92 21.03 -15.20
N LEU A 17 32.00 20.95 -13.87
CA LEU A 17 30.93 20.41 -13.04
C LEU A 17 29.84 21.47 -12.89
N ILE A 18 28.66 21.24 -13.45
CA ILE A 18 27.50 22.11 -13.27
C ILE A 18 26.91 21.85 -11.89
N LYS A 19 26.96 22.85 -11.01
CA LYS A 19 26.46 22.77 -9.64
C LYS A 19 25.14 23.52 -9.51
N ASN A 20 24.19 22.93 -8.80
CA ASN A 20 22.97 23.63 -8.39
C ASN A 20 23.27 24.46 -7.12
N ASN A 21 23.23 25.79 -7.22
CA ASN A 21 23.54 26.71 -6.12
C ASN A 21 22.39 26.92 -5.12
N TYR A 22 21.21 26.33 -5.34
CA TYR A 22 20.01 26.61 -4.54
C TYR A 22 19.83 25.72 -3.30
N LEU A 23 20.58 24.60 -3.17
CA LEU A 23 20.60 23.77 -1.97
C LEU A 23 21.96 23.96 -1.27
N ASN A 24 21.97 24.53 -0.07
CA ASN A 24 23.20 24.64 0.72
C ASN A 24 23.48 23.30 1.45
N ILE A 25 24.09 22.35 0.72
CA ILE A 25 24.27 20.92 1.12
C ILE A 25 25.32 20.73 2.23
N ALA A 26 25.99 21.77 2.71
CA ALA A 26 27.13 21.64 3.63
C ALA A 26 26.77 20.95 4.98
N ASN A 27 25.49 20.96 5.37
CA ASN A 27 25.01 20.34 6.61
C ASN A 27 24.37 18.95 6.42
N TRP A 28 24.36 18.39 5.20
CA TRP A 28 23.50 17.25 4.82
C TRP A 28 24.27 16.01 4.34
N ILE A 29 25.54 15.90 4.73
CA ILE A 29 26.39 14.75 4.38
C ILE A 29 26.19 13.69 5.46
N SER A 30 25.72 12.49 5.08
CA SER A 30 25.55 11.38 6.01
C SER A 30 26.89 10.83 6.54
N ARG A 31 27.99 11.23 5.89
CA ARG A 31 29.35 10.67 6.04
C ARG A 31 29.43 9.21 5.57
N ASN A 32 28.47 8.77 4.77
CA ASN A 32 28.43 7.46 4.14
C ASN A 32 28.17 7.64 2.63
N GLU A 33 29.19 7.36 1.83
CA GLU A 33 29.16 7.55 0.37
C GLU A 33 27.96 6.85 -0.29
N LYS A 34 27.63 5.62 0.13
CA LYS A 34 26.50 4.86 -0.41
C LYS A 34 25.15 5.53 -0.13
N ILE A 35 24.98 6.16 1.04
CA ILE A 35 23.76 6.93 1.37
C ILE A 35 23.74 8.25 0.60
N ASP A 36 24.88 8.93 0.53
CA ASP A 36 24.98 10.22 -0.16
C ASP A 36 24.73 10.06 -1.68
N ASP A 37 25.14 8.95 -2.27
CA ASP A 37 24.84 8.57 -3.66
C ASP A 37 23.36 8.22 -3.84
N PHE A 38 22.78 7.45 -2.91
CA PHE A 38 21.35 7.12 -2.95
C PHE A 38 20.45 8.36 -2.81
N ILE A 39 20.80 9.30 -1.93
CA ILE A 39 20.09 10.57 -1.80
C ILE A 39 20.11 11.34 -3.13
N GLN A 40 21.27 11.38 -3.80
CA GLN A 40 21.39 12.00 -5.12
C GLN A 40 20.52 11.28 -6.17
N GLU A 41 20.51 9.94 -6.18
CA GLU A 41 19.63 9.15 -7.04
C GLU A 41 18.16 9.52 -6.83
N MET A 42 17.71 9.62 -5.57
CA MET A 42 16.33 10.00 -5.26
C MET A 42 16.02 11.44 -5.68
N GLN A 43 16.94 12.39 -5.46
CA GLN A 43 16.77 13.79 -5.86
C GLN A 43 16.71 13.97 -7.39
N LEU A 44 17.37 13.10 -8.17
CA LEU A 44 17.30 13.11 -9.63
C LEU A 44 15.93 12.68 -10.17
N LYS A 45 15.08 12.04 -9.36
CA LYS A 45 13.71 11.64 -9.73
C LYS A 45 12.68 12.77 -9.59
N ILE A 46 13.06 13.91 -9.02
CA ILE A 46 12.19 15.07 -8.85
C ILE A 46 11.74 15.56 -10.23
N GLY A 47 10.43 15.50 -10.49
CA GLY A 47 9.80 15.90 -11.75
C GLY A 47 9.10 17.25 -11.67
N SER A 48 8.69 17.67 -10.47
CA SER A 48 8.04 18.94 -10.18
C SER A 48 8.75 19.69 -9.05
N TYR A 49 8.68 21.02 -9.05
CA TYR A 49 9.17 21.82 -7.92
C TYR A 49 8.37 21.60 -6.63
N GLU A 50 7.18 21.01 -6.73
CA GLU A 50 6.33 20.66 -5.58
C GLU A 50 6.71 19.31 -4.96
N ASP A 51 7.51 18.49 -5.65
CA ASP A 51 7.94 17.19 -5.13
C ASP A 51 8.80 17.35 -3.88
N ILE A 52 8.80 16.30 -3.07
CA ILE A 52 9.56 16.22 -1.84
C ILE A 52 11.04 16.13 -2.18
N VAL A 53 11.81 17.03 -1.59
CA VAL A 53 13.25 16.93 -1.59
C VAL A 53 13.64 15.83 -0.61
N PHE A 54 14.18 14.73 -1.12
CA PHE A 54 14.69 13.64 -0.30
C PHE A 54 16.01 14.04 0.37
N GLU A 55 16.11 13.90 1.70
CA GLU A 55 17.23 14.44 2.49
C GLU A 55 17.90 13.40 3.42
N TRP A 56 19.15 13.68 3.80
CA TRP A 56 19.69 13.14 5.04
C TRP A 56 19.22 14.02 6.20
N ILE A 57 18.56 13.41 7.20
CA ILE A 57 17.97 14.14 8.32
C ILE A 57 18.72 13.74 9.60
N PRO A 58 19.50 14.64 10.22
CA PRO A 58 20.22 14.33 11.46
C PRO A 58 19.26 13.91 12.59
N TYR A 59 19.57 12.84 13.31
CA TYR A 59 18.66 12.28 14.33
C TYR A 59 18.27 13.28 15.44
N ASN A 60 19.14 14.26 15.75
CA ASN A 60 18.86 15.30 16.74
C ASN A 60 17.76 16.31 16.31
N GLN A 61 17.26 16.19 15.08
CA GLN A 61 16.10 16.92 14.56
C GLN A 61 14.78 16.36 15.08
N PHE A 62 14.77 15.14 15.62
CA PHE A 62 13.57 14.49 16.10
C PHE A 62 13.39 14.70 17.61
N ASN A 63 12.17 15.03 18.02
CA ASN A 63 11.76 15.08 19.42
C ASN A 63 10.40 14.39 19.60
N ASN A 64 10.01 14.14 20.85
CA ASN A 64 8.75 13.47 21.20
C ASN A 64 8.58 12.11 20.48
N ILE A 65 9.64 11.30 20.48
CA ILE A 65 9.66 10.00 19.82
C ILE A 65 8.84 9.01 20.64
N ASN A 66 7.75 8.49 20.06
CA ASN A 66 6.86 7.51 20.70
C ASN A 66 6.67 6.30 19.78
N GLU A 67 6.72 5.09 20.32
CA GLU A 67 6.42 3.87 19.56
C GLU A 67 4.93 3.84 19.21
N ILE A 68 4.60 3.65 17.93
CA ILE A 68 3.21 3.60 17.43
C ILE A 68 2.85 2.25 16.81
N GLY A 69 3.84 1.40 16.51
CA GLY A 69 3.59 0.08 15.98
C GLY A 69 4.84 -0.77 15.90
N LYS A 70 4.65 -2.09 16.00
CA LYS A 70 5.73 -3.08 15.89
C LYS A 70 5.24 -4.24 15.02
N GLY A 71 5.85 -4.39 13.85
CA GLY A 71 5.59 -5.47 12.92
C GLY A 71 6.65 -6.58 13.01
N GLY A 72 6.58 -7.54 12.09
CA GLY A 72 7.57 -8.62 11.98
C GLY A 72 8.94 -8.16 11.48
N PHE A 73 9.00 -7.02 10.78
CA PHE A 73 10.21 -6.55 10.08
C PHE A 73 10.75 -5.19 10.59
N ALA A 74 9.90 -4.40 11.25
CA ALA A 74 10.23 -3.04 11.66
C ALA A 74 9.46 -2.62 12.91
N ILE A 75 10.03 -1.65 13.63
CA ILE A 75 9.32 -0.85 14.63
C ILE A 75 9.08 0.53 14.03
N VAL A 76 7.90 1.09 14.23
CA VAL A 76 7.51 2.41 13.76
C VAL A 76 7.29 3.32 14.96
N TYR A 77 7.88 4.50 14.91
CA TYR A 77 7.70 5.56 15.90
C TYR A 77 7.06 6.79 15.25
N SER A 78 6.28 7.57 16.00
CA SER A 78 5.96 8.95 15.64
C SER A 78 7.01 9.89 16.23
N ALA A 79 7.34 10.99 15.54
CA ALA A 79 8.19 12.04 16.09
C ALA A 79 7.85 13.41 15.51
N ASN A 80 8.22 14.48 16.21
CA ASN A 80 8.20 15.83 15.66
C ASN A 80 9.56 16.14 15.01
N TRP A 81 9.55 16.53 13.73
CA TRP A 81 10.71 17.04 13.02
C TRP A 81 10.82 18.56 13.22
N LYS A 82 11.79 19.01 14.03
CA LYS A 82 11.97 20.42 14.42
C LYS A 82 11.96 21.36 13.22
N ASP A 83 12.83 21.10 12.25
CA ASP A 83 12.99 21.96 11.09
C ASP A 83 11.87 21.76 10.05
N GLY A 84 11.28 20.56 9.96
CA GLY A 84 10.30 20.21 8.93
C GLY A 84 10.91 19.99 7.54
N PRO A 85 10.13 19.55 6.53
CA PRO A 85 10.61 19.30 5.17
C PRO A 85 10.96 20.59 4.43
N LEU A 86 11.82 20.46 3.43
CA LEU A 86 12.13 21.53 2.50
C LEU A 86 11.02 21.62 1.43
N GLU A 87 10.46 22.80 1.23
CA GLU A 87 9.37 23.06 0.29
C GLU A 87 9.69 24.23 -0.61
N TYR A 88 9.32 24.13 -1.89
CA TYR A 88 9.48 25.22 -2.83
C TYR A 88 8.41 26.29 -2.62
N VAL A 89 8.83 27.54 -2.47
CA VAL A 89 7.95 28.71 -2.37
C VAL A 89 7.94 29.41 -3.72
N ALA A 90 6.83 29.25 -4.47
CA ALA A 90 6.72 29.74 -5.85
C ALA A 90 6.93 31.26 -5.97
N ASP A 91 6.37 32.04 -5.05
CA ASP A 91 6.47 33.51 -5.04
C ASP A 91 7.92 33.98 -4.88
N GLU A 92 8.72 33.24 -4.13
CA GLU A 92 10.10 33.59 -3.80
C GLU A 92 11.13 32.84 -4.65
N LYS A 93 10.67 31.87 -5.45
CA LYS A 93 11.47 30.97 -6.29
C LYS A 93 12.62 30.32 -5.53
N THR A 94 12.38 29.96 -4.27
CA THR A 94 13.39 29.40 -3.37
C THR A 94 12.80 28.31 -2.50
N TYR A 95 13.67 27.47 -1.96
CA TYR A 95 13.28 26.42 -1.03
C TYR A 95 13.34 26.93 0.41
N LYS A 96 12.30 26.65 1.20
CA LYS A 96 12.19 27.02 2.61
C LYS A 96 11.61 25.88 3.44
N ARG A 97 11.82 25.93 4.74
CA ARG A 97 11.14 25.04 5.69
C ARG A 97 10.02 25.80 6.38
N ASN A 98 8.80 25.63 5.87
CA ASN A 98 7.62 26.36 6.32
C ASN A 98 6.71 25.55 7.26
N ASP A 99 7.02 24.28 7.49
CA ASP A 99 6.26 23.35 8.35
C ASP A 99 7.10 22.86 9.54
N PRO A 100 7.53 23.76 10.46
CA PRO A 100 8.33 23.38 11.60
C PRO A 100 7.53 22.51 12.58
N ASN A 101 8.21 21.56 13.23
CA ASN A 101 7.60 20.56 14.12
C ASN A 101 6.58 19.63 13.45
N LYS A 102 6.70 19.43 12.13
CA LYS A 102 5.90 18.43 11.40
C LYS A 102 5.96 17.06 12.09
N VAL A 103 4.81 16.44 12.29
CA VAL A 103 4.73 15.07 12.80
C VAL A 103 5.04 14.10 11.66
N ILE A 104 5.96 13.17 11.90
CA ILE A 104 6.47 12.20 10.93
C ILE A 104 6.46 10.79 11.53
N ALA A 105 6.50 9.78 10.65
CA ALA A 105 6.74 8.40 11.04
C ALA A 105 8.21 8.02 10.81
N LEU A 106 8.82 7.39 11.82
CA LEU A 106 10.16 6.84 11.80
C LEU A 106 10.05 5.32 11.68
N LYS A 107 10.34 4.74 10.50
CA LYS A 107 10.37 3.29 10.31
C LYS A 107 11.78 2.76 10.50
N CYS A 108 12.00 2.03 11.60
CA CYS A 108 13.28 1.43 11.97
C CYS A 108 13.28 -0.04 11.58
N LEU A 109 14.03 -0.42 10.54
CA LEU A 109 14.19 -1.81 10.15
C LEU A 109 15.14 -2.54 11.10
N HIS A 110 14.77 -3.74 11.54
CA HIS A 110 15.62 -4.56 12.40
C HIS A 110 16.95 -4.91 11.70
N ASN A 111 18.06 -4.83 12.46
CA ASN A 111 19.40 -5.20 12.00
C ASN A 111 19.86 -4.43 10.75
N SER A 112 19.51 -3.15 10.65
CA SER A 112 19.89 -2.29 9.52
C SER A 112 21.25 -1.62 9.72
N GLN A 113 22.05 -2.03 10.72
CA GLN A 113 23.35 -1.42 11.03
C GLN A 113 24.33 -1.42 9.84
N ASN A 114 24.22 -2.42 8.96
CA ASN A 114 24.92 -2.48 7.69
C ASN A 114 23.96 -2.12 6.56
N ILE A 115 24.32 -1.17 5.69
CA ILE A 115 23.51 -0.78 4.53
C ILE A 115 23.37 -1.99 3.59
N ASN A 116 22.29 -2.74 3.77
CA ASN A 116 21.87 -3.77 2.86
C ASN A 116 21.11 -3.12 1.70
N ASN A 117 21.26 -3.67 0.50
CA ASN A 117 20.45 -3.29 -0.66
C ASN A 117 18.95 -3.43 -0.36
N LYS A 118 18.54 -4.34 0.54
CA LYS A 118 17.14 -4.45 0.96
C LYS A 118 16.56 -3.14 1.53
N PHE A 119 17.31 -2.43 2.38
CA PHE A 119 16.84 -1.16 2.96
C PHE A 119 16.71 -0.06 1.90
N LEU A 120 17.71 0.06 1.02
CA LEU A 120 17.68 1.08 -0.04
C LEU A 120 16.63 0.77 -1.10
N ASN A 121 16.43 -0.50 -1.43
CA ASN A 121 15.36 -0.94 -2.32
C ASN A 121 13.99 -0.57 -1.74
N GLU A 122 13.74 -0.84 -0.46
CA GLU A 122 12.50 -0.41 0.19
C GLU A 122 12.32 1.11 0.16
N ALA A 123 13.38 1.87 0.48
CA ALA A 123 13.35 3.33 0.42
C ALA A 123 13.04 3.87 -0.99
N LYS A 124 13.49 3.15 -2.03
CA LYS A 124 13.33 3.51 -3.45
C LYS A 124 11.88 3.42 -3.93
N GLU A 125 11.08 2.57 -3.29
CA GLU A 125 9.70 2.29 -3.69
C GLU A 125 8.68 3.26 -3.09
N TYR A 126 9.04 3.98 -2.04
CA TYR A 126 8.23 5.06 -1.51
C TYR A 126 8.20 6.27 -2.47
N SER A 127 7.13 7.07 -2.37
CA SER A 127 6.93 8.23 -3.26
C SER A 127 7.67 9.46 -2.76
N ILE A 128 8.19 10.25 -3.68
CA ILE A 128 8.59 11.64 -3.42
C ILE A 128 7.62 12.65 -4.07
N THR A 129 6.62 12.17 -4.81
CA THR A 129 5.66 13.01 -5.52
C THR A 129 4.48 13.33 -4.61
N LYS A 130 4.26 14.62 -4.35
CA LYS A 130 3.10 15.06 -3.56
C LYS A 130 1.80 14.69 -4.28
N GLY A 131 0.83 14.16 -3.53
CA GLY A 131 -0.46 13.71 -4.07
C GLY A 131 -0.46 12.30 -4.67
N SER A 132 0.67 11.59 -4.67
CA SER A 132 0.69 10.15 -4.91
C SER A 132 -0.15 9.41 -3.86
N ASN A 133 -0.77 8.30 -4.26
CA ASN A 133 -1.44 7.39 -3.33
C ASN A 133 -0.50 6.34 -2.74
N ILE A 134 0.82 6.53 -2.86
CA ILE A 134 1.87 5.81 -2.16
C ILE A 134 2.42 6.69 -1.03
N THR A 135 2.71 6.10 0.13
CA THR A 135 3.26 6.83 1.28
C THR A 135 4.50 7.62 0.89
N ASN A 136 4.55 8.90 1.27
CA ASN A 136 5.70 9.72 0.94
C ASN A 136 6.89 9.44 1.86
N ILE A 137 8.09 9.58 1.28
CA ILE A 137 9.36 9.50 1.99
C ILE A 137 10.09 10.84 1.92
N TYR A 138 10.45 11.37 3.09
CA TYR A 138 11.20 12.61 3.23
C TYR A 138 12.71 12.41 3.19
N GLY A 139 13.17 11.20 3.58
CA GLY A 139 14.59 10.97 3.67
C GLY A 139 14.99 9.80 4.54
N ILE A 140 16.27 9.78 4.89
CA ILE A 140 16.90 8.77 5.74
C ILE A 140 17.53 9.46 6.95
N SER A 141 17.47 8.78 8.09
CA SER A 141 18.28 9.09 9.26
C SER A 141 19.00 7.84 9.76
N GLN A 142 19.77 7.98 10.83
CA GLN A 142 20.40 6.86 11.53
C GLN A 142 20.35 7.10 13.03
N ASN A 143 19.93 6.08 13.78
CA ASN A 143 19.97 6.13 15.24
C ASN A 143 21.43 6.21 15.71
N PRO A 144 21.83 7.22 16.50
CA PRO A 144 23.22 7.38 16.93
C PRO A 144 23.69 6.28 17.88
N ASP A 145 22.78 5.63 18.61
CA ASP A 145 23.09 4.62 19.62
C ASP A 145 23.11 3.22 18.99
N THR A 146 22.05 2.83 18.27
CA THR A 146 21.94 1.47 17.69
C THR A 146 22.61 1.35 16.32
N LYS A 147 22.88 2.47 15.65
CA LYS A 147 23.38 2.57 14.27
C LYS A 147 22.42 2.06 13.18
N ASP A 148 21.19 1.72 13.54
CA ASP A 148 20.15 1.34 12.58
C ASP A 148 19.74 2.54 11.73
N TYR A 149 19.56 2.31 10.43
CA TYR A 149 19.01 3.30 9.52
C TYR A 149 17.49 3.39 9.68
N ILE A 150 16.97 4.60 9.46
CA ILE A 150 15.58 4.97 9.72
C ILE A 150 15.02 5.62 8.45
N LEU A 151 13.87 5.14 7.98
CA LEU A 151 13.12 5.82 6.93
C LEU A 151 12.21 6.88 7.55
N ILE A 152 12.20 8.07 6.95
CA ILE A 152 11.40 9.20 7.41
C ILE A 152 10.19 9.34 6.49
N LEU A 153 9.01 8.98 6.99
CA LEU A 153 7.78 8.85 6.20
C LEU A 153 6.70 9.81 6.68
N ASP A 154 5.67 9.99 5.86
CA ASP A 154 4.42 10.62 6.28
C ASP A 154 3.81 9.92 7.51
N TYR A 155 3.34 10.73 8.46
CA TYR A 155 2.59 10.24 9.62
C TYR A 155 1.10 10.15 9.28
N ALA A 156 0.57 8.93 9.28
CA ALA A 156 -0.86 8.67 9.12
C ALA A 156 -1.59 8.81 10.46
N LYS A 157 -2.19 9.98 10.70
CA LYS A 157 -2.81 10.31 11.98
C LYS A 157 -3.93 9.35 12.38
N ASP A 158 -4.72 8.90 11.42
CA ASP A 158 -5.86 8.00 11.66
C ASP A 158 -5.49 6.52 11.49
N GLY A 159 -4.18 6.24 11.40
CA GLY A 159 -3.63 4.89 11.37
C GLY A 159 -3.91 4.15 10.07
N ASN A 160 -3.93 2.82 10.17
CA ASN A 160 -4.26 1.96 9.03
C ASN A 160 -5.78 1.80 8.87
N PHE A 161 -6.19 1.24 7.74
CA PHE A 161 -7.60 1.09 7.39
C PHE A 161 -8.38 0.23 8.40
N ASN A 162 -7.74 -0.72 9.08
CA ASN A 162 -8.39 -1.49 10.13
C ASN A 162 -8.73 -0.60 11.32
N ASN A 163 -7.78 0.22 11.78
CA ASN A 163 -8.01 1.19 12.86
C ASN A 163 -9.10 2.19 12.46
N TRP A 164 -8.98 2.76 11.26
CA TRP A 164 -9.93 3.74 10.75
C TRP A 164 -11.36 3.16 10.65
N MET A 165 -11.50 1.94 10.12
CA MET A 165 -12.80 1.28 9.97
C MET A 165 -13.48 1.06 11.32
N ASN A 166 -12.73 0.75 12.37
CA ASN A 166 -13.27 0.50 13.70
C ASN A 166 -13.97 1.71 14.31
N GLU A 167 -13.52 2.91 13.97
CA GLU A 167 -14.03 4.17 14.52
C GLU A 167 -15.06 4.82 13.59
N ASN A 168 -15.00 4.55 12.29
CA ASN A 168 -15.69 5.37 11.28
C ASN A 168 -16.71 4.62 10.41
N TYR A 169 -16.83 3.28 10.52
CA TYR A 169 -17.65 2.50 9.59
C TYR A 169 -19.14 2.90 9.56
N GLU A 170 -19.71 3.38 10.67
CA GLU A 170 -21.10 3.87 10.71
C GLU A 170 -21.35 4.99 9.67
N TYR A 171 -20.35 5.84 9.43
CA TYR A 171 -20.38 6.97 8.51
C TYR A 171 -19.71 6.66 7.17
N PHE A 172 -19.24 5.42 6.95
CA PHE A 172 -18.59 5.03 5.72
C PHE A 172 -19.61 4.68 4.63
N ILE A 173 -20.28 5.71 4.12
CA ILE A 173 -21.29 5.63 3.06
C ILE A 173 -20.68 5.20 1.73
N TRP A 174 -21.51 4.67 0.82
CA TRP A 174 -21.02 4.15 -0.46
C TRP A 174 -20.25 5.17 -1.32
N GLN A 175 -20.59 6.46 -1.25
CA GLN A 175 -19.86 7.52 -1.96
C GLN A 175 -18.39 7.55 -1.50
N ASN A 176 -18.18 7.53 -0.19
CA ASN A 176 -16.86 7.51 0.43
C ASN A 176 -16.14 6.19 0.14
N LYS A 177 -16.84 5.06 0.17
CA LYS A 177 -16.28 3.74 -0.18
C LYS A 177 -15.70 3.73 -1.59
N VAL A 178 -16.41 4.28 -2.57
CA VAL A 178 -15.96 4.38 -3.96
C VAL A 178 -14.79 5.35 -4.10
N SER A 179 -14.82 6.48 -3.39
CA SER A 179 -13.69 7.43 -3.36
C SER A 179 -12.41 6.79 -2.81
N VAL A 180 -12.50 6.09 -1.68
CA VAL A 180 -11.38 5.34 -1.08
C VAL A 180 -10.88 4.27 -2.06
N LEU A 181 -11.78 3.51 -2.68
CA LEU A 181 -11.41 2.48 -3.65
C LEU A 181 -10.64 3.06 -4.85
N ARG A 182 -11.06 4.23 -5.34
CA ARG A 182 -10.36 4.96 -6.41
C ARG A 182 -8.95 5.35 -6.02
N LYS A 183 -8.74 5.81 -4.78
CA LYS A 183 -7.39 6.16 -4.29
C LYS A 183 -6.49 4.95 -4.14
N ILE A 184 -7.03 3.85 -3.63
CA ILE A 184 -6.29 2.59 -3.50
C ILE A 184 -5.86 2.07 -4.87
N ILE A 185 -6.77 2.05 -5.87
CA ILE A 185 -6.41 1.54 -7.21
C ILE A 185 -5.44 2.46 -7.94
N ASN A 186 -5.51 3.78 -7.75
CA ASN A 186 -4.53 4.72 -8.29
C ASN A 186 -3.12 4.40 -7.78
N GLY A 187 -2.96 4.24 -6.46
CA GLY A 187 -1.67 3.89 -5.87
C GLY A 187 -1.14 2.53 -6.36
N LEU A 188 -2.03 1.53 -6.47
CA LEU A 188 -1.63 0.22 -6.99
C LEU A 188 -1.25 0.28 -8.48
N THR A 189 -1.93 1.15 -9.25
CA THR A 189 -1.59 1.44 -10.65
C THR A 189 -0.19 2.04 -10.77
N GLU A 190 0.17 3.00 -9.91
CA GLU A 190 1.52 3.58 -9.87
C GLU A 190 2.59 2.50 -9.59
N ILE A 191 2.31 1.55 -8.70
CA ILE A 191 3.22 0.43 -8.40
C ILE A 191 3.35 -0.49 -9.63
N HIS A 192 2.24 -0.93 -10.21
CA HIS A 192 2.23 -1.90 -11.30
C HIS A 192 2.79 -1.33 -12.61
N GLN A 193 2.64 -0.04 -12.87
CA GLN A 193 3.26 0.62 -14.03
C GLN A 193 4.79 0.56 -13.99
N LYS A 194 5.39 0.51 -12.79
CA LYS A 194 6.84 0.31 -12.60
C LYS A 194 7.28 -1.16 -12.76
N GLN A 195 6.37 -2.07 -13.12
CA GLN A 195 6.60 -3.53 -13.15
C GLN A 195 6.97 -4.12 -11.77
N ILE A 196 6.37 -3.55 -10.72
CA ILE A 196 6.56 -3.96 -9.34
C ILE A 196 5.28 -4.63 -8.83
N VAL A 197 5.44 -5.60 -7.92
CA VAL A 197 4.37 -6.27 -7.17
C VAL A 197 4.52 -5.88 -5.70
N HIS A 198 3.42 -5.55 -5.03
CA HIS A 198 3.42 -5.17 -3.62
C HIS A 198 3.66 -6.39 -2.70
N ARG A 199 3.11 -7.55 -3.06
CA ARG A 199 3.26 -8.87 -2.39
C ARG A 199 2.63 -9.01 -1.01
N ASP A 200 2.42 -7.91 -0.29
CA ASP A 200 1.75 -7.88 1.01
C ASP A 200 0.60 -6.87 1.04
N PHE A 201 -0.20 -6.86 -0.04
CA PHE A 201 -1.26 -5.89 -0.19
C PHE A 201 -2.49 -6.31 0.63
N HIS A 202 -2.88 -5.50 1.61
CA HIS A 202 -4.02 -5.76 2.49
C HIS A 202 -4.47 -4.49 3.22
N SER A 203 -5.62 -4.53 3.89
CA SER A 203 -6.19 -3.35 4.57
C SER A 203 -5.26 -2.74 5.64
N GLY A 204 -4.47 -3.57 6.34
CA GLY A 204 -3.47 -3.09 7.31
C GLY A 204 -2.31 -2.26 6.71
N ASN A 205 -2.08 -2.32 5.40
CA ASN A 205 -1.05 -1.57 4.69
C ASN A 205 -1.64 -0.39 3.89
N ILE A 206 -2.90 -0.05 4.14
CA ILE A 206 -3.56 1.16 3.64
C ILE A 206 -3.69 2.13 4.82
N LEU A 207 -3.15 3.33 4.67
CA LEU A 207 -3.07 4.34 5.71
C LEU A 207 -3.97 5.54 5.43
N PHE A 208 -4.45 6.18 6.50
CA PHE A 208 -5.29 7.38 6.47
C PHE A 208 -4.53 8.57 7.09
N LEU A 209 -4.23 9.59 6.28
CA LEU A 209 -3.49 10.78 6.70
C LEU A 209 -4.30 11.70 7.63
N SER A 210 -5.59 11.87 7.37
CA SER A 210 -6.49 12.74 8.14
C SER A 210 -7.96 12.36 7.94
N SER A 211 -8.81 12.93 8.79
CA SER A 211 -10.22 12.57 8.91
C SER A 211 -11.07 12.93 7.69
N ILE A 212 -12.25 12.27 7.63
CA ILE A 212 -13.29 12.14 6.60
C ILE A 212 -13.63 13.37 5.73
N ASP A 213 -13.36 14.59 6.17
CA ASP A 213 -13.91 15.79 5.54
C ASP A 213 -13.37 16.05 4.12
N ASP A 214 -12.25 15.43 3.74
CA ASP A 214 -11.78 15.42 2.35
C ASP A 214 -10.94 14.17 1.99
N PHE A 215 -11.57 13.13 1.43
CA PHE A 215 -10.85 11.95 0.92
C PHE A 215 -9.97 12.22 -0.31
N SER A 216 -9.89 13.47 -0.81
CA SER A 216 -9.17 13.79 -2.05
C SER A 216 -7.70 13.40 -2.01
N ASN A 217 -7.02 13.36 -0.85
CA ASN A 217 -5.62 12.96 -0.74
C ASN A 217 -5.26 12.22 0.57
N CYS A 218 -6.23 11.61 1.25
CA CYS A 218 -6.00 11.05 2.59
C CYS A 218 -5.56 9.58 2.61
N ILE A 219 -5.56 8.87 1.48
CA ILE A 219 -5.31 7.42 1.43
C ILE A 219 -3.95 7.13 0.82
N LEU A 220 -3.15 6.35 1.53
CA LEU A 220 -1.81 5.95 1.11
C LEU A 220 -1.63 4.43 1.20
N ILE A 221 -1.03 3.83 0.17
CA ILE A 221 -0.44 2.50 0.27
C ILE A 221 0.90 2.63 1.00
N SER A 222 1.14 1.74 1.96
CA SER A 222 2.34 1.73 2.78
C SER A 222 2.98 0.35 2.83
N ASP A 223 4.04 0.24 3.61
CA ASP A 223 4.87 -0.95 3.79
C ASP A 223 5.43 -1.55 2.50
N MET A 224 6.34 -0.81 1.87
CA MET A 224 7.01 -1.23 0.62
C MET A 224 8.14 -2.25 0.82
N GLY A 225 8.28 -2.82 2.02
CA GLY A 225 9.44 -3.66 2.39
C GLY A 225 9.47 -5.05 1.73
N LEU A 226 8.34 -5.50 1.19
CA LEU A 226 8.20 -6.73 0.41
C LEU A 226 7.97 -6.46 -1.09
N CYS A 227 7.93 -5.20 -1.51
CA CYS A 227 7.81 -4.86 -2.92
C CYS A 227 8.99 -5.42 -3.73
N GLY A 228 8.70 -5.92 -4.92
CA GLY A 228 9.74 -6.42 -5.80
C GLY A 228 9.27 -6.65 -7.23
N GLU A 229 10.22 -6.81 -8.13
CA GLU A 229 9.97 -7.07 -9.55
C GLU A 229 9.11 -8.34 -9.76
N VAL A 230 8.31 -8.31 -10.81
CA VAL A 230 7.47 -9.44 -11.24
C VAL A 230 8.34 -10.68 -11.50
N GLY A 231 7.94 -11.82 -10.94
CA GLY A 231 8.59 -13.10 -11.22
C GLY A 231 9.98 -13.30 -10.59
N ASN A 232 10.45 -12.38 -9.73
CA ASN A 232 11.67 -12.63 -8.96
C ASN A 232 11.44 -13.78 -7.95
N VAL A 233 12.09 -14.91 -8.23
CA VAL A 233 11.87 -16.25 -7.62
C VAL A 233 12.63 -16.44 -6.30
N ASP A 234 13.39 -15.44 -5.85
CA ASP A 234 14.32 -15.60 -4.72
C ASP A 234 13.64 -15.73 -3.33
N GLU A 235 12.31 -15.69 -3.26
CA GLU A 235 11.58 -15.90 -2.03
C GLU A 235 11.06 -17.35 -1.95
N LYS A 236 11.91 -18.25 -1.44
CA LYS A 236 11.46 -19.55 -0.89
C LYS A 236 10.37 -19.39 0.17
N ASN A 237 10.27 -18.19 0.74
CA ASN A 237 9.38 -17.85 1.82
C ASN A 237 8.15 -17.10 1.30
N ILE A 238 6.97 -17.62 1.58
CA ILE A 238 5.70 -16.94 1.34
C ILE A 238 5.43 -16.11 2.59
N TYR A 239 5.42 -14.79 2.44
CA TYR A 239 4.98 -13.87 3.48
C TYR A 239 3.62 -13.28 3.13
N GLY A 240 2.89 -12.84 4.15
CA GLY A 240 1.70 -12.02 3.99
C GLY A 240 0.59 -12.37 4.98
N VAL A 241 -0.57 -11.78 4.75
CA VAL A 241 -1.80 -12.07 5.50
C VAL A 241 -2.62 -13.12 4.76
N MET A 242 -2.67 -14.35 5.28
CA MET A 242 -3.19 -15.54 4.56
C MET A 242 -4.48 -15.32 3.75
N PRO A 243 -5.56 -14.73 4.29
CA PRO A 243 -6.76 -14.42 3.49
C PRO A 243 -6.54 -13.57 2.23
N TYR A 244 -5.56 -12.67 2.24
CA TYR A 244 -5.22 -11.79 1.13
C TYR A 244 -4.21 -12.43 0.16
N VAL A 245 -3.56 -13.53 0.52
CA VAL A 245 -2.58 -14.19 -0.37
C VAL A 245 -3.31 -15.06 -1.41
N ALA A 246 -3.00 -14.81 -2.69
CA ALA A 246 -3.61 -15.50 -3.81
C ALA A 246 -3.35 -17.02 -3.80
N PRO A 247 -4.29 -17.85 -4.28
CA PRO A 247 -4.20 -19.32 -4.19
C PRO A 247 -2.99 -19.89 -4.92
N GLU A 248 -2.55 -19.28 -6.01
CA GLU A 248 -1.34 -19.69 -6.75
C GLU A 248 -0.05 -19.42 -5.96
N VAL A 249 -0.02 -18.32 -5.22
CA VAL A 249 1.11 -17.96 -4.36
C VAL A 249 1.16 -18.87 -3.14
N LEU A 250 0.02 -19.18 -2.53
CA LEU A 250 -0.06 -20.18 -1.45
C LEU A 250 0.47 -21.55 -1.90
N ARG A 251 0.26 -21.92 -3.17
CA ARG A 251 0.80 -23.15 -3.78
C ARG A 251 2.27 -23.03 -4.23
N GLY A 252 2.94 -21.93 -3.91
CA GLY A 252 4.37 -21.74 -4.11
C GLY A 252 4.77 -21.16 -5.46
N LYS A 253 3.83 -20.64 -6.27
CA LYS A 253 4.19 -19.79 -7.41
C LYS A 253 4.72 -18.43 -6.94
N ALA A 254 5.54 -17.81 -7.78
CA ALA A 254 6.02 -16.45 -7.55
C ALA A 254 4.85 -15.46 -7.53
N PHE A 255 5.03 -14.37 -6.77
CA PHE A 255 4.11 -13.25 -6.78
C PHE A 255 4.06 -12.59 -8.17
N THR A 256 2.84 -12.25 -8.59
CA THR A 256 2.55 -11.54 -9.85
C THR A 256 1.64 -10.35 -9.57
N GLN A 257 1.50 -9.45 -10.53
CA GLN A 257 0.53 -8.35 -10.42
C GLN A 257 -0.91 -8.87 -10.23
N ALA A 258 -1.26 -10.01 -10.85
CA ALA A 258 -2.55 -10.66 -10.65
C ALA A 258 -2.76 -11.14 -9.20
N ALA A 259 -1.69 -11.42 -8.45
CA ALA A 259 -1.79 -11.73 -7.02
C ALA A 259 -2.16 -10.49 -6.19
N ASP A 260 -1.63 -9.30 -6.52
CA ASP A 260 -2.08 -8.06 -5.89
C ASP A 260 -3.55 -7.73 -6.26
N ILE A 261 -4.00 -8.08 -7.48
CA ILE A 261 -5.43 -7.94 -7.85
C ILE A 261 -6.32 -8.86 -7.01
N TYR A 262 -5.88 -10.08 -6.71
CA TYR A 262 -6.58 -10.95 -5.76
C TYR A 262 -6.69 -10.30 -4.38
N SER A 263 -5.59 -9.75 -3.87
CA SER A 263 -5.57 -9.00 -2.61
C SER A 263 -6.53 -7.80 -2.64
N PHE A 264 -6.59 -7.08 -3.77
CA PHE A 264 -7.52 -5.98 -3.98
C PHE A 264 -8.98 -6.44 -3.88
N GLY A 265 -9.32 -7.62 -4.41
CA GLY A 265 -10.65 -8.22 -4.24
C GLY A 265 -11.01 -8.47 -2.76
N MET A 266 -10.04 -8.89 -1.94
CA MET A 266 -10.23 -9.04 -0.50
C MET A 266 -10.37 -7.70 0.23
N ILE A 267 -9.70 -6.64 -0.26
CA ILE A 267 -9.91 -5.27 0.22
C ILE A 267 -11.29 -4.76 -0.16
N MET A 268 -11.79 -5.07 -1.36
CA MET A 268 -13.17 -4.75 -1.76
C MET A 268 -14.20 -5.40 -0.82
N TYR A 269 -14.01 -6.67 -0.48
CA TYR A 269 -14.84 -7.35 0.53
C TYR A 269 -14.84 -6.61 1.87
N PHE A 270 -13.64 -6.22 2.34
CA PHE A 270 -13.47 -5.46 3.58
C PHE A 270 -14.18 -4.09 3.53
N ILE A 271 -14.08 -3.37 2.42
CA ILE A 271 -14.77 -2.07 2.22
C ILE A 271 -16.29 -2.24 2.22
N ALA A 272 -16.80 -3.27 1.53
CA ALA A 272 -18.23 -3.54 1.44
C ALA A 272 -18.82 -3.83 2.83
N THR A 273 -18.15 -4.67 3.62
CA THR A 273 -18.74 -5.27 4.83
C THR A 273 -18.23 -4.72 6.16
N GLY A 274 -17.08 -4.04 6.16
CA GLY A 274 -16.32 -3.74 7.37
C GLY A 274 -15.71 -4.99 8.05
N ARG A 275 -15.91 -6.19 7.49
CA ARG A 275 -15.44 -7.46 8.06
C ARG A 275 -14.16 -7.89 7.38
N GLN A 276 -13.25 -8.40 8.20
CA GLN A 276 -12.05 -9.03 7.68
C GLN A 276 -12.39 -10.35 6.93
N PRO A 277 -11.74 -10.65 5.80
CA PRO A 277 -11.95 -11.91 5.08
C PRO A 277 -11.68 -13.13 5.99
N PHE A 278 -12.61 -14.07 6.04
CA PHE A 278 -12.54 -15.29 6.87
C PHE A 278 -12.37 -15.06 8.39
N TYR A 279 -12.90 -13.93 8.92
CA TYR A 279 -12.78 -13.56 10.35
C TYR A 279 -13.29 -14.60 11.34
N ASN A 280 -14.24 -15.43 10.94
CA ASN A 280 -14.95 -16.37 11.81
C ASN A 280 -14.24 -17.73 11.99
N ARG A 281 -12.99 -17.90 11.51
CA ARG A 281 -12.27 -19.17 11.61
C ARG A 281 -10.76 -19.01 11.79
N ALA A 282 -10.09 -20.11 12.13
CA ALA A 282 -8.64 -20.15 12.28
C ALA A 282 -7.92 -19.92 10.94
N HIS A 283 -6.82 -19.17 10.96
CA HIS A 283 -5.92 -19.02 9.82
C HIS A 283 -4.82 -20.08 9.88
N ASP A 284 -5.20 -21.31 9.56
CA ASP A 284 -4.36 -22.50 9.60
C ASP A 284 -4.24 -23.15 8.21
N LYS A 285 -3.69 -24.37 8.17
CA LYS A 285 -3.54 -25.12 6.91
C LYS A 285 -4.88 -25.45 6.23
N PHE A 286 -5.97 -25.55 6.98
CA PHE A 286 -7.28 -25.84 6.40
C PHE A 286 -7.85 -24.61 5.70
N LEU A 287 -7.65 -23.41 6.26
CA LEU A 287 -7.99 -22.18 5.54
C LEU A 287 -7.17 -22.04 4.25
N ALA A 288 -5.85 -22.31 4.31
CA ALA A 288 -5.01 -22.25 3.12
C ALA A 288 -5.50 -23.22 2.02
N LEU A 289 -5.87 -24.45 2.41
CA LEU A 289 -6.45 -25.44 1.50
C LEU A 289 -7.79 -24.98 0.92
N ASP A 290 -8.67 -24.44 1.75
CA ASP A 290 -10.00 -23.97 1.34
C ASP A 290 -9.90 -22.81 0.33
N ILE A 291 -8.99 -21.84 0.56
CA ILE A 291 -8.71 -20.75 -0.39
C ILE A 291 -8.26 -21.33 -1.74
N CYS A 292 -7.33 -22.29 -1.69
CA CYS A 292 -6.82 -22.98 -2.86
C CYS A 292 -7.91 -23.78 -3.61
N ASN A 293 -8.93 -24.28 -2.91
CA ASN A 293 -10.09 -24.98 -3.47
C ASN A 293 -11.19 -24.03 -3.99
N GLY A 294 -10.98 -22.72 -3.93
CA GLY A 294 -11.93 -21.73 -4.46
C GLY A 294 -12.92 -21.20 -3.43
N ASN A 295 -12.80 -21.55 -2.15
CA ASN A 295 -13.65 -20.96 -1.12
C ASN A 295 -13.33 -19.47 -0.97
N ARG A 296 -14.36 -18.63 -0.82
CA ARG A 296 -14.27 -17.18 -0.66
C ARG A 296 -15.22 -16.72 0.45
N PRO A 297 -15.00 -15.54 1.06
CA PRO A 297 -15.95 -14.96 1.99
C PRO A 297 -17.31 -14.71 1.31
N GLU A 298 -18.40 -14.98 2.03
CA GLU A 298 -19.75 -14.72 1.53
C GLU A 298 -20.11 -13.24 1.65
N LEU A 299 -20.67 -12.68 0.56
CA LEU A 299 -21.23 -11.34 0.49
C LEU A 299 -22.60 -11.41 -0.17
N ASN A 300 -23.63 -10.96 0.54
CA ASN A 300 -25.01 -10.99 0.05
C ASN A 300 -25.34 -9.71 -0.71
N GLU A 301 -26.04 -9.83 -1.84
CA GLU A 301 -26.91 -8.75 -2.30
C GLU A 301 -28.02 -8.61 -1.24
N PRO A 302 -28.30 -7.44 -0.63
CA PRO A 302 -28.05 -6.05 -1.06
C PRO A 302 -26.96 -5.31 -0.24
N GLU A 303 -26.07 -6.02 0.45
CA GLU A 303 -24.99 -5.40 1.24
C GLU A 303 -24.05 -4.55 0.38
N ALA A 304 -23.89 -4.92 -0.90
CA ALA A 304 -23.13 -4.18 -1.89
C ALA A 304 -23.82 -4.18 -3.27
N PRO A 305 -23.52 -3.18 -4.12
CA PRO A 305 -24.02 -3.12 -5.50
C PRO A 305 -23.61 -4.37 -6.28
N LYS A 306 -24.48 -4.86 -7.17
CA LYS A 306 -24.18 -6.05 -7.97
C LYS A 306 -22.93 -5.88 -8.84
N CYS A 307 -22.78 -4.74 -9.52
CA CYS A 307 -21.59 -4.42 -10.32
C CYS A 307 -20.29 -4.46 -9.51
N TYR A 308 -20.36 -4.04 -8.23
CA TYR A 308 -19.25 -4.11 -7.30
C TYR A 308 -18.93 -5.56 -6.92
N ILE A 309 -19.95 -6.35 -6.59
CA ILE A 309 -19.82 -7.77 -6.25
C ILE A 309 -19.23 -8.56 -7.42
N ASP A 310 -19.71 -8.31 -8.63
CA ASP A 310 -19.23 -8.97 -9.85
C ASP A 310 -17.74 -8.65 -10.10
N LEU A 311 -17.34 -7.38 -9.98
CA LEU A 311 -15.93 -6.99 -10.11
C LEU A 311 -15.06 -7.61 -9.01
N MET A 312 -15.50 -7.55 -7.75
CA MET A 312 -14.82 -8.18 -6.62
C MET A 312 -14.62 -9.68 -6.88
N LYS A 313 -15.64 -10.35 -7.42
CA LYS A 313 -15.58 -11.77 -7.74
C LYS A 313 -14.58 -12.10 -8.85
N ARG A 314 -14.46 -11.24 -9.86
CA ARG A 314 -13.42 -11.38 -10.89
C ARG A 314 -12.02 -11.17 -10.32
N CYS A 315 -11.85 -10.23 -9.38
CA CYS A 315 -10.55 -9.94 -8.77
C CYS A 315 -9.97 -11.15 -8.02
N TRP A 316 -10.80 -11.88 -7.26
CA TRP A 316 -10.35 -13.01 -6.45
C TRP A 316 -10.52 -14.38 -7.15
N ASP A 317 -10.63 -14.42 -8.48
CA ASP A 317 -10.73 -15.67 -9.24
C ASP A 317 -9.53 -16.58 -8.93
N SER A 318 -9.75 -17.89 -8.85
CA SER A 318 -8.69 -18.85 -8.56
C SER A 318 -7.64 -18.91 -9.68
N ASN A 319 -8.04 -18.72 -10.93
CA ASN A 319 -7.13 -18.61 -12.06
C ASN A 319 -6.69 -17.13 -12.20
N PRO A 320 -5.39 -16.81 -12.06
CA PRO A 320 -4.89 -15.44 -12.20
C PRO A 320 -5.17 -14.82 -13.58
N ASN A 321 -5.31 -15.62 -14.63
CA ASN A 321 -5.58 -15.13 -15.99
C ASN A 321 -7.01 -14.61 -16.17
N ASN A 322 -7.95 -15.04 -15.32
CA ASN A 322 -9.34 -14.54 -15.34
C ASN A 322 -9.50 -13.21 -14.59
N ARG A 323 -8.48 -12.80 -13.83
CA ARG A 323 -8.51 -11.57 -13.06
C ARG A 323 -8.31 -10.36 -13.99
N PRO A 324 -9.02 -9.25 -13.75
CA PRO A 324 -8.87 -8.04 -14.54
C PRO A 324 -7.44 -7.50 -14.44
N SER A 325 -6.95 -6.90 -15.53
CA SER A 325 -5.67 -6.19 -15.50
C SER A 325 -5.78 -4.92 -14.64
N ILE A 326 -4.63 -4.37 -14.22
CA ILE A 326 -4.62 -3.10 -13.47
C ILE A 326 -5.24 -1.93 -14.27
N ILE A 327 -5.10 -1.94 -15.60
CA ILE A 327 -5.68 -0.93 -16.49
C ILE A 327 -7.21 -1.06 -16.47
N GLU A 328 -7.72 -2.27 -16.68
CA GLU A 328 -9.16 -2.55 -16.64
C GLU A 328 -9.76 -2.21 -15.28
N MET A 329 -9.07 -2.56 -14.18
CA MET A 329 -9.48 -2.21 -12.84
C MET A 329 -9.62 -0.70 -12.65
N ASN A 330 -8.63 0.07 -13.10
CA ASN A 330 -8.69 1.53 -12.99
C ASN A 330 -9.87 2.12 -13.78
N GLU A 331 -10.14 1.60 -14.98
CA GLU A 331 -11.28 2.02 -15.81
C GLU A 331 -12.63 1.72 -15.14
N LEU A 332 -12.81 0.50 -14.61
CA LEU A 332 -14.05 0.09 -13.95
C LEU A 332 -14.30 0.88 -12.65
N ILE A 333 -13.27 1.05 -11.81
CA ILE A 333 -13.39 1.84 -10.58
C ILE A 333 -13.62 3.33 -10.89
N LEU A 334 -13.01 3.86 -11.95
CA LEU A 334 -13.28 5.22 -12.40
C LEU A 334 -14.74 5.38 -12.85
N SER A 335 -15.31 4.38 -13.53
CA SER A 335 -16.73 4.40 -13.92
C SER A 335 -17.65 4.40 -12.69
N PHE A 336 -17.36 3.61 -11.65
CA PHE A 336 -18.09 3.67 -10.38
C PHE A 336 -18.00 5.06 -9.76
N TYR A 337 -16.80 5.64 -9.70
CA TYR A 337 -16.59 6.97 -9.13
C TYR A 337 -17.35 8.06 -9.90
N LYS A 338 -17.30 8.05 -11.23
CA LYS A 338 -18.01 9.04 -12.03
C LYS A 338 -19.53 8.89 -11.98
N SER A 339 -20.02 7.67 -11.78
CA SER A 339 -21.46 7.41 -11.70
C SER A 339 -22.06 7.69 -10.33
N TYR A 340 -21.27 7.59 -9.24
CA TYR A 340 -21.81 7.72 -7.87
C TYR A 340 -20.90 8.43 -6.85
N GLY A 341 -19.57 8.36 -7.02
CA GLY A 341 -18.59 8.76 -6.00
C GLY A 341 -18.09 10.20 -6.05
N GLY A 342 -18.34 10.97 -7.11
CA GLY A 342 -17.85 12.34 -7.27
C GLY A 342 -18.94 13.40 -7.34
N ASP A 343 -18.60 14.65 -7.03
CA ASP A 343 -19.42 15.86 -7.24
C ASP A 343 -19.53 16.22 -8.74
N ILE A 344 -19.92 15.25 -9.57
CA ILE A 344 -20.07 15.46 -11.01
C ILE A 344 -21.56 15.69 -11.29
N PHE A 345 -21.87 16.81 -11.96
CA PHE A 345 -23.24 17.14 -12.39
C PHE A 345 -23.80 16.19 -13.47
N ILE A 346 -23.02 15.20 -13.90
CA ILE A 346 -23.34 14.26 -14.98
C ILE A 346 -23.03 12.86 -14.48
N VAL A 347 -24.09 12.06 -14.32
CA VAL A 347 -24.00 10.62 -14.06
C VAL A 347 -23.59 9.94 -15.36
N GLU A 348 -22.45 9.24 -15.36
CA GLU A 348 -21.93 8.56 -16.56
C GLU A 348 -22.71 7.29 -16.90
N ASN A 349 -23.19 6.56 -15.88
CA ASN A 349 -23.97 5.34 -16.04
C ASN A 349 -25.10 5.25 -14.99
N GLU A 350 -26.34 5.41 -15.44
CA GLU A 350 -27.54 5.39 -14.59
C GLU A 350 -27.76 4.03 -13.90
N GLU A 351 -27.45 2.91 -14.56
CA GLU A 351 -27.63 1.58 -13.98
C GLU A 351 -26.69 1.37 -12.78
N ILE A 352 -25.43 1.80 -12.93
CA ILE A 352 -24.46 1.76 -11.83
C ILE A 352 -24.95 2.65 -10.69
N GLU A 353 -25.36 3.88 -10.99
CA GLU A 353 -25.85 4.82 -9.96
C GLU A 353 -27.03 4.23 -9.17
N ILE A 354 -28.01 3.61 -9.85
CA ILE A 354 -29.16 2.95 -9.21
C ILE A 354 -28.70 1.86 -8.24
N GLN A 355 -27.80 0.96 -8.66
CA GLN A 355 -27.32 -0.12 -7.81
C GLN A 355 -26.59 0.40 -6.54
N PHE A 356 -25.82 1.49 -6.67
CA PHE A 356 -25.18 2.13 -5.52
C PHE A 356 -26.18 2.85 -4.60
N LYS A 357 -27.22 3.50 -5.15
CA LYS A 357 -28.30 4.09 -4.35
C LYS A 357 -29.05 3.03 -3.55
N GLU A 358 -29.42 1.91 -4.17
CA GLU A 358 -30.11 0.79 -3.51
C GLU A 358 -29.26 0.19 -2.37
N ALA A 359 -27.95 -0.02 -2.60
CA ALA A 359 -27.04 -0.52 -1.57
C ALA A 359 -26.87 0.48 -0.41
N GLU A 360 -26.90 1.79 -0.67
CA GLU A 360 -26.85 2.82 0.36
C GLU A 360 -28.16 2.91 1.17
N GLU A 361 -29.31 2.74 0.53
CA GLU A 361 -30.60 2.62 1.22
C GLU A 361 -30.63 1.38 2.12
N TYR A 362 -30.15 0.23 1.62
CA TYR A 362 -30.01 -0.98 2.42
C TYR A 362 -29.08 -0.76 3.62
N ARG A 363 -27.92 -0.12 3.41
CA ARG A 363 -26.98 0.22 4.48
C ARG A 363 -27.64 1.08 5.54
N LYS A 364 -28.39 2.13 5.15
CA LYS A 364 -29.12 3.01 6.08
C LYS A 364 -30.18 2.25 6.88
N ALA A 365 -30.93 1.36 6.23
CA ALA A 365 -31.98 0.57 6.88
C ALA A 365 -31.42 -0.45 7.89
N ASN A 366 -30.19 -0.94 7.66
CA ASN A 366 -29.54 -1.97 8.48
C ASN A 366 -28.37 -1.42 9.32
N ALA A 367 -28.22 -0.10 9.40
CA ALA A 367 -27.19 0.55 10.19
C ALA A 367 -27.46 0.31 11.68
N ASN A 368 -26.82 -0.70 12.27
CA ASN A 368 -26.80 -0.90 13.71
C ASN A 368 -25.49 -0.34 14.28
N PRO A 369 -25.54 0.65 15.20
CA PRO A 369 -24.36 1.25 15.83
C PRO A 369 -23.43 0.24 16.54
N SER A 370 -23.93 -0.96 16.89
CA SER A 370 -23.14 -2.00 17.56
C SER A 370 -22.43 -2.97 16.61
N SER A 371 -22.75 -2.95 15.31
CA SER A 371 -22.37 -3.99 14.34
C SER A 371 -20.86 -4.27 14.25
N ILE A 372 -20.02 -3.23 14.25
CA ILE A 372 -18.55 -3.41 14.18
C ILE A 372 -18.01 -4.10 15.43
N LYS A 373 -18.48 -3.69 16.61
CA LYS A 373 -18.07 -4.29 17.89
C LYS A 373 -18.49 -5.74 17.96
N ASP A 374 -19.66 -6.05 17.40
CA ASP A 374 -20.17 -7.42 17.28
C ASP A 374 -19.29 -8.25 16.32
N TYR A 375 -18.85 -7.68 15.18
CA TYR A 375 -17.93 -8.37 14.25
C TYR A 375 -16.54 -8.61 14.84
N GLN A 376 -16.01 -7.65 15.59
CA GLN A 376 -14.75 -7.83 16.31
C GLN A 376 -14.86 -8.92 17.37
N ALA A 377 -15.95 -8.92 18.15
CA ALA A 377 -16.22 -9.97 19.13
C ALA A 377 -16.41 -11.35 18.49
N ALA A 378 -16.90 -11.41 17.25
CA ALA A 378 -17.06 -12.64 16.48
C ALA A 378 -15.78 -13.11 15.77
N THR A 379 -14.68 -12.34 15.84
CA THR A 379 -13.41 -12.74 15.22
C THR A 379 -12.81 -13.92 15.97
N HIS A 380 -12.50 -14.97 15.23
CA HIS A 380 -11.91 -16.18 15.78
C HIS A 380 -10.52 -15.87 16.36
N PRO A 381 -10.17 -16.38 17.56
CA PRO A 381 -8.92 -16.01 18.25
C PRO A 381 -7.65 -16.45 17.52
N GLN A 382 -7.76 -17.38 16.57
CA GLN A 382 -6.67 -17.83 15.69
C GLN A 382 -6.72 -17.19 14.28
N ALA A 383 -7.61 -16.22 14.06
CA ALA A 383 -7.57 -15.38 12.86
C ALA A 383 -6.48 -14.31 13.04
N ILE A 384 -5.57 -14.22 12.06
CA ILE A 384 -4.39 -13.35 12.13
C ILE A 384 -4.35 -12.48 10.87
N TYR A 385 -4.41 -11.17 11.09
CA TYR A 385 -4.42 -10.12 10.05
C TYR A 385 -3.14 -9.28 10.04
N ILE A 386 -2.05 -9.88 10.50
CA ILE A 386 -0.71 -9.30 10.49
C ILE A 386 0.16 -10.22 9.63
N SER A 387 0.96 -9.61 8.77
CA SER A 387 1.87 -10.30 7.86
C SER A 387 2.82 -11.24 8.62
N ARG A 388 2.94 -12.48 8.14
CA ARG A 388 3.80 -13.52 8.73
C ARG A 388 4.26 -14.54 7.70
N LEU A 389 5.23 -15.36 8.07
CA LEU A 389 5.67 -16.49 7.25
C LEU A 389 4.54 -17.54 7.14
N LEU A 390 4.12 -17.86 5.92
CA LEU A 390 3.01 -18.77 5.64
C LEU A 390 3.46 -20.19 5.23
N ASN A 391 4.73 -20.40 4.92
CA ASN A 391 5.26 -21.72 4.56
C ASN A 391 4.85 -22.87 5.49
N PRO A 392 4.77 -22.72 6.83
CA PRO A 392 4.30 -23.80 7.70
C PRO A 392 2.89 -24.31 7.40
N PHE A 393 2.04 -23.50 6.76
CA PHE A 393 0.65 -23.83 6.44
C PHE A 393 0.47 -24.32 5.00
N THR A 394 1.48 -24.14 4.14
CA THR A 394 1.38 -24.40 2.70
C THR A 394 2.09 -25.67 2.23
N LYS A 395 2.88 -26.33 3.08
CA LYS A 395 3.73 -27.49 2.71
C LYS A 395 2.98 -28.64 2.03
N ASP A 396 1.75 -28.87 2.47
CA ASP A 396 0.94 -30.02 2.05
C ASP A 396 -0.11 -29.64 0.98
N LEU A 397 -0.04 -28.41 0.45
CA LEU A 397 -0.98 -27.97 -0.58
C LEU A 397 -0.67 -28.64 -1.93
N PRO A 398 -1.70 -28.99 -2.72
CA PRO A 398 -1.50 -29.46 -4.08
C PRO A 398 -0.68 -28.44 -4.87
N LYS A 399 0.32 -28.91 -5.63
CA LYS A 399 1.07 -28.02 -6.52
C LYS A 399 0.13 -27.37 -7.52
N TYR A 400 0.43 -26.13 -7.89
CA TYR A 400 -0.29 -25.46 -8.96
C TYR A 400 0.10 -26.14 -10.27
N ASN A 401 -0.84 -26.78 -10.96
CA ASN A 401 -0.60 -27.32 -12.29
C ASN A 401 -0.83 -26.19 -13.30
N ASP A 402 0.17 -25.90 -14.13
CA ASP A 402 0.03 -24.97 -15.26
C ASP A 402 -0.92 -25.51 -16.35
N ASP A 403 -1.25 -26.81 -16.30
CA ASP A 403 -2.03 -27.53 -17.31
C ASP A 403 -3.55 -27.56 -17.04
N ASP A 404 -4.05 -26.89 -15.99
CA ASP A 404 -5.50 -26.82 -15.67
C ASP A 404 -6.28 -25.86 -16.60
N ASP A 405 -5.74 -25.56 -17.80
CA ASP A 405 -6.52 -25.02 -18.92
C ASP A 405 -7.41 -26.10 -19.58
N ASP A 406 -7.27 -27.37 -19.20
CA ASP A 406 -8.16 -28.45 -19.64
C ASP A 406 -9.19 -28.79 -18.54
N TYR A 407 -10.25 -27.99 -18.48
CA TYR A 407 -11.49 -28.39 -17.82
C TYR A 407 -12.05 -29.65 -18.53
N ASN A 408 -11.63 -30.82 -18.08
CA ASN A 408 -12.47 -32.00 -18.08
C ASN A 408 -12.61 -32.53 -16.67
N SER A 409 -13.80 -32.25 -16.13
CA SER A 409 -14.42 -32.95 -15.01
C SER A 409 -14.16 -34.45 -15.11
N GLU A 410 -13.35 -35.00 -14.22
CA GLU A 410 -13.54 -36.36 -13.74
C GLU A 410 -13.93 -36.32 -12.26
N CYS A 411 -15.24 -36.39 -12.10
CA CYS A 411 -15.97 -36.83 -10.93
C CYS A 411 -15.24 -37.98 -10.21
N LEU A 412 -14.69 -37.72 -9.02
CA LEU A 412 -14.31 -38.77 -8.08
C LEU A 412 -15.53 -39.08 -7.19
N ASP A 413 -16.50 -39.74 -7.80
CA ASP A 413 -17.50 -40.52 -7.07
C ASP A 413 -16.89 -41.86 -6.66
N CYS A 414 -16.84 -42.07 -5.33
CA CYS A 414 -16.95 -43.33 -4.61
C CYS A 414 -16.11 -44.55 -5.05
N LYS A 415 -15.26 -45.05 -4.13
CA LYS A 415 -15.51 -46.30 -3.36
C LYS A 415 -14.39 -46.65 -2.37
N ILE A 416 -14.86 -47.11 -1.21
CA ILE A 416 -14.30 -48.03 -0.18
C ILE A 416 -12.85 -48.46 -0.36
#